data_AF-A0A0E4C7C1-F1
#
_entry.id   AF-A0A0E4C7C1-F1
#
_cell.length_a   1.000
_cell.length_b   1.000
_cell.length_c   1.000
_cell.angle_alpha   90.00
_cell.angle_beta   90.00
_cell.angle_gamma   90.00
#
_symmetry.space_group_name_H-M   'P 1'
#
loop_
_entity.id
_entity.type
_entity.pdbx_description
1 polymer ?
#
loop_
_entity_poly.entity_id
_entity_poly.type
_entity_poly.pdbx_seq_one_letter_code
_entity_poly.pdbx_strand_id
1 'polypeptide(L)'
;MRYAAPVWSKELQKREPGRLLERVQRKMALRVARAFRTVRYETATLLAGLTPICLLLDEDARVYQRLSAVNRTDTRANIRKQERQATIEQWQQQWDAEADTSRHTRWAHRVLPNIGSWQSRKHGDVSFHLCQVLSGHGFFRDYLCRNGFTSSPDCQRCSGVPETAEHAMFECPRFAEVRQQLLGEGITDPVRPENLQQHLLRDAESWSRICEAAKRITASLQQAWDDERAALAAHGNEQHFEEVADLEARRAEIRRARNDRRNASRRAARARQRELQRAGRPPSPPPSPRTAARRADLRLRQARFRARRRQAI
;
A
#
# COMPACT_ATOMS: atom_id res chain seq x y z
N MET A 1 5.47 -34.74 -13.43
CA MET A 1 6.29 -33.81 -14.24
C MET A 1 7.76 -34.23 -14.25
N ARG A 2 8.48 -34.22 -13.11
CA ARG A 2 9.92 -34.49 -13.03
C ARG A 2 10.41 -35.85 -13.57
N TYR A 3 9.61 -36.92 -13.47
CA TYR A 3 10.02 -38.27 -13.92
C TYR A 3 10.39 -38.35 -15.42
N ALA A 4 9.81 -37.50 -16.26
CA ALA A 4 10.06 -37.45 -17.70
C ALA A 4 11.01 -36.31 -18.10
N ALA A 5 11.62 -35.60 -17.14
CA ALA A 5 12.54 -34.49 -17.40
C ALA A 5 13.65 -34.81 -18.42
N PRO A 6 14.24 -36.02 -18.47
CA PRO A 6 15.25 -36.34 -19.49
C PRO A 6 14.76 -36.21 -20.94
N VAL A 7 13.44 -36.32 -21.17
CA VAL A 7 12.82 -36.26 -22.50
C VAL A 7 12.59 -34.82 -22.97
N TRP A 8 12.15 -33.94 -22.07
CA TRP A 8 11.66 -32.60 -22.44
C TRP A 8 12.38 -31.43 -21.77
N SER A 9 13.32 -31.64 -20.85
CA SER A 9 14.10 -30.56 -20.19
C SER A 9 14.77 -29.61 -21.20
N LYS A 10 15.25 -30.14 -22.34
CA LYS A 10 15.84 -29.32 -23.43
C LYS A 10 14.87 -28.28 -23.99
N GLU A 11 13.58 -28.52 -23.94
CA GLU A 11 12.56 -27.56 -24.37
C GLU A 11 12.50 -26.32 -23.47
N LEU A 12 13.01 -26.39 -22.25
CA LEU A 12 13.12 -25.26 -21.32
C LEU A 12 14.18 -24.24 -21.73
N GLN A 13 15.07 -24.58 -22.67
CA GLN A 13 15.95 -23.60 -23.30
C GLN A 13 15.13 -22.55 -24.08
N LYS A 14 13.90 -22.88 -24.47
CA LYS A 14 12.94 -21.91 -25.01
C LYS A 14 12.39 -21.07 -23.87
N ARG A 15 12.33 -19.74 -24.08
CA ARG A 15 11.95 -18.77 -23.02
C ARG A 15 10.53 -18.99 -22.47
N GLU A 16 9.57 -19.35 -23.32
CA GLU A 16 8.15 -19.42 -22.92
C GLU A 16 7.80 -20.58 -21.98
N PRO A 17 8.19 -21.85 -22.26
CA PRO A 17 7.98 -22.96 -21.34
C PRO A 17 8.60 -22.73 -19.95
N GLY A 18 9.82 -22.21 -19.89
CA GLY A 18 10.50 -21.87 -18.62
C GLY A 18 9.69 -20.86 -17.81
N ARG A 19 9.31 -19.73 -18.41
CA ARG A 19 8.50 -18.69 -17.75
C ARG A 19 7.15 -19.19 -17.25
N LEU A 20 6.54 -20.18 -17.89
CA LEU A 20 5.29 -20.76 -17.41
C LEU A 20 5.51 -21.54 -16.10
N LEU A 21 6.57 -22.35 -16.04
CA LEU A 21 6.92 -23.11 -14.84
C LEU A 21 7.33 -22.19 -13.68
N GLU A 22 8.13 -21.16 -13.95
CA GLU A 22 8.52 -20.16 -12.97
C GLU A 22 7.28 -19.44 -12.40
N ARG A 23 6.32 -19.06 -13.24
CA ARG A 23 5.05 -18.45 -12.80
C ARG A 23 4.26 -19.35 -11.85
N VAL A 24 4.23 -20.66 -12.10
CA VAL A 24 3.53 -21.63 -11.23
C VAL A 24 4.28 -21.82 -9.91
N GLN A 25 5.59 -22.10 -9.97
CA GLN A 25 6.38 -22.30 -8.76
C GLN A 25 6.42 -21.03 -7.90
N ARG A 26 6.50 -19.84 -8.51
CA ARG A 26 6.45 -18.56 -7.80
C ARG A 26 5.21 -18.46 -6.92
N LYS A 27 4.03 -18.88 -7.38
CA LYS A 27 2.80 -18.83 -6.56
C LYS A 27 2.95 -19.66 -5.29
N MET A 28 3.56 -20.84 -5.38
CA MET A 28 3.84 -21.69 -4.21
C MET A 28 4.91 -21.08 -3.32
N ALA A 29 6.02 -20.62 -3.90
CA ALA A 29 7.14 -20.02 -3.18
C ALA A 29 6.70 -18.79 -2.38
N LEU A 30 5.86 -17.92 -2.96
CA LEU A 30 5.29 -16.77 -2.26
C LEU A 30 4.48 -17.18 -1.02
N ARG A 31 3.75 -18.30 -1.07
CA ARG A 31 2.96 -18.79 0.06
C ARG A 31 3.84 -19.40 1.14
N VAL A 32 4.82 -20.22 0.76
CA VAL A 32 5.78 -20.83 1.68
C VAL A 32 6.59 -19.76 2.41
N ALA A 33 7.13 -18.78 1.67
CA ALA A 33 7.90 -17.68 2.24
C ALA A 33 7.04 -16.58 2.88
N ARG A 34 5.70 -16.65 2.78
CA ARG A 34 4.78 -15.60 3.23
C ARG A 34 5.13 -14.22 2.65
N ALA A 35 5.53 -14.21 1.39
CA ALA A 35 6.05 -13.04 0.69
C ALA A 35 4.94 -12.19 0.06
N PHE A 36 5.24 -10.90 -0.16
CA PHE A 36 4.38 -10.00 -0.91
C PHE A 36 4.23 -10.47 -2.37
N ARG A 37 3.05 -10.25 -2.96
CA ARG A 37 2.73 -10.67 -4.34
C ARG A 37 3.62 -10.08 -5.43
N THR A 38 4.41 -9.05 -5.11
CA THR A 38 5.32 -8.30 -5.98
C THR A 38 6.75 -8.85 -5.94
N VAL A 39 7.09 -9.70 -4.96
CA VAL A 39 8.44 -10.30 -4.83
C VAL A 39 8.76 -11.15 -6.07
N ARG A 40 9.94 -10.96 -6.66
CA ARG A 40 10.35 -11.68 -7.88
C ARG A 40 10.52 -13.18 -7.65
N TYR A 41 10.53 -13.96 -8.73
CA TYR A 41 10.58 -15.43 -8.66
C TYR A 41 11.84 -15.94 -7.95
N GLU A 42 12.98 -15.32 -8.23
CA GLU A 42 14.31 -15.77 -7.83
C GLU A 42 14.52 -15.50 -6.33
N THR A 43 14.07 -14.34 -5.85
CA THR A 43 13.98 -14.05 -4.41
C THR A 43 12.93 -14.91 -3.70
N ALA A 44 11.76 -15.13 -4.30
CA ALA A 44 10.70 -15.93 -3.66
C ALA A 44 11.13 -17.39 -3.44
N THR A 45 11.79 -18.00 -4.43
CA THR A 45 12.29 -19.37 -4.34
C THR A 45 13.43 -19.50 -3.34
N LEU A 46 14.36 -18.53 -3.30
CA LEU A 46 15.40 -18.44 -2.29
C LEU A 46 14.81 -18.42 -0.88
N LEU A 47 13.91 -17.47 -0.58
CA LEU A 47 13.31 -17.32 0.74
C LEU A 47 12.46 -18.54 1.14
N ALA A 48 11.82 -19.18 0.17
CA ALA A 48 11.04 -20.39 0.41
C ALA A 48 11.91 -21.66 0.63
N GLY A 49 13.22 -21.59 0.41
CA GLY A 49 14.07 -22.79 0.46
C GLY A 49 13.77 -23.77 -0.68
N LEU A 50 13.30 -23.27 -1.82
CA LEU A 50 12.91 -24.08 -2.97
C LEU A 50 13.92 -23.91 -4.10
N THR A 51 14.55 -24.98 -4.54
CA THR A 51 15.39 -24.94 -5.74
C THR A 51 14.54 -24.54 -6.97
N PRO A 52 15.00 -23.61 -7.82
CA PRO A 52 14.31 -23.24 -9.05
C PRO A 52 13.94 -24.47 -9.88
N ILE A 53 12.69 -24.53 -10.37
CA ILE A 53 12.13 -25.73 -10.98
C ILE A 53 12.87 -26.13 -12.26
N CYS A 54 13.31 -25.16 -13.05
CA CYS A 54 14.10 -25.42 -14.26
C CYS A 54 15.43 -26.12 -13.91
N LEU A 55 16.12 -25.64 -12.87
CA LEU A 55 17.35 -26.27 -12.39
C LEU A 55 17.11 -27.69 -11.86
N LEU A 56 16.00 -27.94 -11.17
CA LEU A 56 15.63 -29.29 -10.72
C LEU A 56 15.36 -30.25 -11.88
N LEU A 57 14.80 -29.76 -12.98
CA LEU A 57 14.52 -30.57 -14.16
C LEU A 57 15.80 -30.89 -14.93
N ASP A 58 16.72 -29.93 -15.03
CA ASP A 58 18.05 -30.16 -15.59
C ASP A 58 18.87 -31.12 -14.72
N GLU A 59 18.78 -31.03 -13.38
CA GLU A 59 19.37 -31.98 -12.45
C GLU A 59 18.87 -33.41 -12.74
N ASP A 60 17.56 -33.61 -12.83
CA ASP A 60 16.98 -34.93 -13.12
C ASP A 60 17.43 -35.48 -14.48
N ALA A 61 17.54 -34.63 -15.49
CA ALA A 61 18.01 -34.99 -16.82
C ALA A 61 19.48 -35.42 -16.81
N ARG A 62 20.36 -34.67 -16.14
CA ARG A 62 21.79 -35.02 -15.99
C ARG A 62 21.97 -36.30 -15.19
N VAL A 63 21.23 -36.48 -14.09
CA VAL A 63 21.24 -37.71 -13.29
C VAL A 63 20.86 -38.92 -14.15
N TYR A 64 19.79 -38.81 -14.95
CA TYR A 64 19.37 -39.89 -15.83
C TYR A 64 20.45 -40.25 -16.86
N GLN A 65 21.03 -39.26 -17.53
CA GLN A 65 22.10 -39.48 -18.52
C GLN A 65 23.30 -40.23 -17.91
N ARG A 66 23.74 -39.83 -16.72
CA ARG A 66 24.85 -40.49 -16.02
C ARG A 66 24.49 -41.91 -15.55
N LEU A 67 23.24 -42.15 -15.15
CA LEU A 67 22.79 -43.49 -14.74
C LEU A 67 22.63 -44.45 -15.92
N SER A 68 22.32 -43.92 -17.11
CA SER A 68 22.18 -44.68 -18.36
C SER A 68 23.48 -44.86 -19.14
N ALA A 69 24.59 -44.25 -18.69
CA ALA A 69 25.88 -44.40 -19.33
C ALA A 69 26.40 -45.84 -19.24
N VAL A 70 26.87 -46.37 -20.37
CA VAL A 70 27.38 -47.76 -20.48
C VAL A 70 28.57 -47.99 -19.53
N ASN A 71 29.43 -46.99 -19.35
CA ASN A 71 30.64 -47.06 -18.52
C ASN A 71 30.43 -46.42 -17.13
N ARG A 72 29.27 -46.63 -16.49
CA ARG A 72 28.99 -46.05 -15.17
C ARG A 72 29.93 -46.62 -14.09
N THR A 73 30.79 -45.76 -13.56
CA THR A 73 31.70 -46.08 -12.44
C THR A 73 31.13 -45.69 -11.07
N ASP A 74 30.39 -44.60 -11.00
CA ASP A 74 29.85 -44.06 -9.75
C ASP A 74 28.56 -44.75 -9.30
N THR A 75 28.34 -44.77 -7.98
CA THR A 75 27.06 -45.20 -7.39
C THR A 75 25.96 -44.18 -7.65
N ARG A 76 24.70 -44.63 -7.66
CA ARG A 76 23.53 -43.74 -7.81
C ARG A 76 23.50 -42.62 -6.76
N ALA A 77 23.92 -42.92 -5.52
CA ALA A 77 23.96 -41.94 -4.44
C ALA A 77 25.03 -40.86 -4.71
N ASN A 78 26.22 -41.26 -5.15
CA ASN A 78 27.30 -40.31 -5.49
C ASN A 78 26.93 -39.43 -6.68
N ILE A 79 26.35 -40.01 -7.74
CA ILE A 79 25.86 -39.24 -8.89
C ILE A 79 24.86 -38.17 -8.45
N ARG A 80 23.84 -38.55 -7.66
CA ARG A 80 22.84 -37.59 -7.16
C ARG A 80 23.46 -36.50 -6.29
N LYS A 81 24.43 -36.84 -5.44
CA LYS A 81 25.13 -35.87 -4.59
C LYS A 81 25.93 -34.87 -5.44
N GLN A 82 26.66 -35.34 -6.43
CA GLN A 82 27.44 -34.49 -7.34
C GLN A 82 26.53 -33.60 -8.20
N GLU A 83 25.47 -34.15 -8.78
CA GLU A 83 24.54 -33.36 -9.60
C GLU A 83 23.79 -32.31 -8.77
N ARG A 84 23.44 -32.63 -7.52
CA ARG A 84 22.86 -31.67 -6.57
C ARG A 84 23.83 -30.52 -6.26
N GLN A 85 25.12 -30.83 -6.10
CA GLN A 85 26.15 -29.82 -5.87
C GLN A 85 26.30 -28.91 -7.10
N ALA A 86 26.36 -29.49 -8.31
CA ALA A 86 26.35 -28.75 -9.57
C ALA A 86 25.11 -27.86 -9.73
N THR A 87 23.92 -28.34 -9.32
CA THR A 87 22.69 -27.54 -9.31
C THR A 87 22.79 -26.33 -8.38
N ILE A 88 23.35 -26.49 -7.18
CA ILE A 88 23.53 -25.39 -6.22
C ILE A 88 24.53 -24.37 -6.76
N GLU A 89 25.63 -24.81 -7.38
CA GLU A 89 26.63 -23.94 -8.01
C GLU A 89 26.03 -23.14 -9.18
N GLN A 90 25.26 -23.81 -10.04
CA GLN A 90 24.53 -23.14 -11.13
C GLN A 90 23.52 -22.13 -10.58
N TRP A 91 22.83 -22.46 -9.49
CA TRP A 91 21.92 -21.51 -8.85
C TRP A 91 22.67 -20.31 -8.26
N GLN A 92 23.82 -20.52 -7.62
CA GLN A 92 24.67 -19.44 -7.12
C GLN A 92 25.09 -18.48 -8.24
N GLN A 93 25.53 -19.03 -9.39
CA GLN A 93 25.89 -18.23 -10.56
C GLN A 93 24.71 -17.39 -11.09
N GLN A 94 23.50 -17.97 -11.13
CA GLN A 94 22.29 -17.23 -11.53
C GLN A 94 21.96 -16.12 -10.54
N TRP A 95 22.08 -16.40 -9.23
CA TRP A 95 21.82 -15.42 -8.18
C TRP A 95 22.79 -14.25 -8.20
N ASP A 96 24.07 -14.52 -8.43
CA ASP A 96 25.10 -13.49 -8.56
C ASP A 96 24.90 -12.67 -9.84
N ALA A 97 24.57 -13.31 -10.97
CA ALA A 97 24.31 -12.63 -12.23
C ALA A 97 23.06 -11.72 -12.17
N GLU A 98 22.06 -12.09 -11.36
CA GLU A 98 20.82 -11.33 -11.22
C GLU A 98 20.84 -10.30 -10.09
N ALA A 99 21.91 -10.21 -9.31
CA ALA A 99 22.01 -9.36 -8.14
C ALA A 99 21.57 -7.91 -8.42
N ASP A 100 21.93 -7.36 -9.58
CA ASP A 100 21.62 -5.97 -9.95
C ASP A 100 20.34 -5.78 -10.78
N THR A 101 19.54 -6.83 -10.99
CA THR A 101 18.32 -6.75 -11.83
C THR A 101 17.23 -5.84 -11.24
N SER A 102 17.21 -5.69 -9.92
CA SER A 102 16.32 -4.76 -9.23
C SER A 102 16.87 -4.37 -7.88
N ARG A 103 16.44 -3.22 -7.33
CA ARG A 103 16.86 -2.79 -5.98
C ARG A 103 16.55 -3.82 -4.90
N HIS A 104 15.43 -4.54 -5.04
CA HIS A 104 15.03 -5.58 -4.11
C HIS A 104 15.88 -6.85 -4.25
N THR A 105 16.24 -7.22 -5.47
CA THR A 105 17.16 -8.33 -5.73
C THR A 105 18.54 -8.02 -5.16
N ARG A 106 19.05 -6.81 -5.40
CA ARG A 106 20.33 -6.34 -4.86
C ARG A 106 20.35 -6.40 -3.34
N TRP A 107 19.29 -5.91 -2.71
CA TRP A 107 19.13 -5.98 -1.27
C TRP A 107 19.13 -7.42 -0.76
N ALA A 108 18.28 -8.28 -1.34
CA ALA A 108 18.18 -9.69 -0.96
C ALA A 108 19.51 -10.43 -1.16
N HIS A 109 20.25 -10.13 -2.23
CA HIS A 109 21.58 -10.69 -2.51
C HIS A 109 22.61 -10.24 -1.47
N ARG A 110 22.62 -8.96 -1.10
CA ARG A 110 23.49 -8.43 -0.04
C ARG A 110 23.29 -9.13 1.30
N VAL A 111 22.03 -9.40 1.68
CA VAL A 111 21.72 -10.01 2.99
C VAL A 111 21.69 -11.54 2.99
N LEU A 112 21.56 -12.18 1.82
CA LEU A 112 21.60 -13.63 1.61
C LEU A 112 22.47 -13.99 0.39
N PRO A 113 23.79 -13.77 0.45
CA PRO A 113 24.67 -14.00 -0.68
C PRO A 113 24.87 -15.49 -1.01
N ASN A 114 24.87 -16.39 -0.02
CA ASN A 114 25.22 -17.81 -0.22
C ASN A 114 24.01 -18.74 -0.28
N ILE A 115 23.68 -19.26 -1.46
CA ILE A 115 22.54 -20.17 -1.64
C ILE A 115 22.77 -21.51 -0.93
N GLY A 116 23.95 -22.10 -1.08
CA GLY A 116 24.24 -23.43 -0.55
C GLY A 116 24.03 -23.52 0.96
N SER A 117 24.60 -22.57 1.69
CA SER A 117 24.46 -22.45 3.15
C SER A 117 23.00 -22.22 3.53
N TRP A 118 22.28 -21.34 2.83
CA TRP A 118 20.86 -21.09 3.08
C TRP A 118 19.99 -22.33 2.88
N GLN A 119 20.25 -23.11 1.83
CA GLN A 119 19.50 -24.35 1.53
C GLN A 119 19.80 -25.48 2.51
N SER A 120 21.01 -25.53 3.05
CA SER A 120 21.45 -26.55 4.00
C SER A 120 21.05 -26.31 5.46
N ARG A 121 20.39 -25.17 5.75
CA ARG A 121 20.03 -24.79 7.11
C ARG A 121 19.12 -25.82 7.77
N LYS A 122 19.35 -26.06 9.06
CA LYS A 122 18.64 -27.09 9.85
C LYS A 122 17.53 -26.51 10.73
N HIS A 123 17.42 -25.18 10.77
CA HIS A 123 16.48 -24.46 11.62
C HIS A 123 15.90 -23.25 10.89
N GLY A 124 14.85 -22.71 11.51
CA GLY A 124 14.33 -21.37 11.23
C GLY A 124 13.42 -21.27 10.02
N ASP A 125 12.12 -21.13 10.23
CA ASP A 125 11.21 -20.83 9.11
C ASP A 125 11.11 -19.34 8.84
N VAL A 126 11.02 -18.97 7.55
CA VAL A 126 10.87 -17.58 7.15
C VAL A 126 9.46 -17.11 7.51
N SER A 127 9.38 -16.27 8.54
CA SER A 127 8.13 -15.63 8.95
C SER A 127 7.73 -14.51 7.99
N PHE A 128 6.48 -14.04 8.07
CA PHE A 128 6.00 -12.90 7.27
C PHE A 128 6.88 -11.65 7.49
N HIS A 129 7.25 -11.38 8.74
CA HIS A 129 8.06 -10.22 9.11
C HIS A 129 9.51 -10.36 8.65
N LEU A 130 10.12 -11.52 8.84
CA LEU A 130 11.47 -11.78 8.35
C LEU A 130 11.53 -11.71 6.81
N CYS A 131 10.51 -12.24 6.12
CA CYS A 131 10.39 -12.15 4.67
C CYS A 131 10.38 -10.71 4.17
N GLN A 132 9.69 -9.80 4.87
CA GLN A 132 9.70 -8.38 4.52
C GLN A 132 11.10 -7.78 4.59
N VAL A 133 11.82 -8.06 5.68
CA VAL A 133 13.20 -7.61 5.87
C VAL A 133 14.11 -8.18 4.78
N LEU A 134 14.06 -9.49 4.52
CA LEU A 134 14.98 -10.14 3.56
C LEU A 134 14.69 -9.76 2.10
N SER A 135 13.43 -9.57 1.74
CA SER A 135 13.04 -9.20 0.36
C SER A 135 13.06 -7.70 0.09
N GLY A 136 13.12 -6.88 1.14
CA GLY A 136 12.92 -5.43 1.05
C GLY A 136 11.51 -5.01 0.63
N HIS A 137 10.55 -5.94 0.59
CA HIS A 137 9.15 -5.67 0.28
C HIS A 137 8.32 -5.70 1.56
N GLY A 138 7.63 -4.61 1.89
CA GLY A 138 6.87 -4.54 3.13
C GLY A 138 6.28 -3.18 3.38
N PHE A 139 5.90 -2.90 4.63
CA PHE A 139 5.33 -1.61 5.04
C PHE A 139 6.37 -0.49 5.18
N PHE A 140 7.47 -0.57 4.43
CA PHE A 140 8.50 0.46 4.35
C PHE A 140 8.00 1.61 3.48
N ARG A 141 8.12 2.88 3.90
CA ARG A 141 7.60 4.01 3.10
C ARG A 141 8.18 4.09 1.69
N ASP A 142 9.45 3.75 1.46
CA ASP A 142 10.03 3.69 0.11
C ASP A 142 9.32 2.66 -0.78
N TYR A 143 8.90 1.52 -0.21
CA TYR A 143 8.09 0.53 -0.93
C TYR A 143 6.67 1.04 -1.15
N LEU A 144 6.01 1.59 -0.12
CA LEU A 144 4.64 2.09 -0.21
C LEU A 144 4.49 3.22 -1.22
N CYS A 145 5.42 4.18 -1.22
CA CYS A 145 5.42 5.33 -2.13
C CYS A 145 5.51 4.89 -3.60
N ARG A 146 6.42 3.96 -3.90
CA ARG A 146 6.58 3.42 -5.26
C ARG A 146 5.37 2.64 -5.78
N ASN A 147 4.54 2.13 -4.87
CA ASN A 147 3.28 1.49 -5.22
C ASN A 147 2.08 2.47 -5.21
N GLY A 148 2.34 3.77 -5.03
CA GLY A 148 1.31 4.81 -5.03
C GLY A 148 0.47 4.89 -3.76
N PHE A 149 0.94 4.29 -2.66
CA PHE A 149 0.21 4.28 -1.39
C PHE A 149 0.52 5.48 -0.49
N THR A 150 1.74 6.01 -0.57
CA THR A 150 2.16 7.22 0.17
C THR A 150 2.74 8.25 -0.80
N SER A 151 2.66 9.53 -0.45
CA SER A 151 3.21 10.63 -1.27
C SER A 151 4.73 10.80 -1.16
N SER A 152 5.35 10.22 -0.14
CA SER A 152 6.80 10.31 0.10
C SER A 152 7.40 8.97 0.53
N PRO A 153 8.62 8.64 0.07
CA PRO A 153 9.37 7.46 0.49
C PRO A 153 10.08 7.64 1.83
N ASP A 154 10.15 8.87 2.35
CA ASP A 154 11.01 9.24 3.46
C ASP A 154 10.51 8.71 4.80
N CYS A 155 11.44 8.35 5.67
CA CYS A 155 11.16 7.98 7.05
C CYS A 155 10.60 9.17 7.82
N GLN A 156 9.55 8.93 8.60
CA GLN A 156 8.90 9.97 9.41
C GLN A 156 9.82 10.55 10.50
N ARG A 157 10.86 9.80 10.91
CA ARG A 157 11.83 10.24 11.93
C ARG A 157 13.11 10.82 11.33
N CYS A 158 13.54 10.33 10.18
CA CYS A 158 14.82 10.67 9.55
C CYS A 158 14.55 11.52 8.30
N SER A 159 14.61 12.84 8.46
CA SER A 159 14.30 13.77 7.37
C SER A 159 15.20 13.53 6.16
N GLY A 160 14.58 13.38 4.98
CA GLY A 160 15.26 13.16 3.69
C GLY A 160 15.88 11.77 3.52
N VAL A 161 15.64 10.83 4.45
CA VAL A 161 16.15 9.45 4.34
C VAL A 161 15.01 8.52 3.93
N PRO A 162 15.09 7.85 2.77
CA PRO A 162 14.09 6.87 2.37
C PRO A 162 13.97 5.74 3.40
N GLU A 163 12.74 5.42 3.82
CA GLU A 163 12.50 4.29 4.71
C GLU A 163 12.54 2.99 3.92
N THR A 164 13.74 2.43 3.79
CA THR A 164 13.99 1.11 3.20
C THR A 164 14.03 0.02 4.28
N ALA A 165 14.11 -1.26 3.88
CA ALA A 165 14.36 -2.35 4.83
C ALA A 165 15.71 -2.21 5.54
N GLU A 166 16.75 -1.74 4.82
CA GLU A 166 18.06 -1.45 5.41
C GLU A 166 17.93 -0.39 6.50
N HIS A 167 17.32 0.74 6.15
CA HIS A 167 17.14 1.85 7.07
C HIS A 167 16.34 1.42 8.30
N ALA A 168 15.16 0.83 8.11
CA ALA A 168 14.30 0.43 9.21
C ALA A 168 14.97 -0.63 10.12
N MET A 169 15.60 -1.64 9.54
CA MET A 169 16.15 -2.77 10.30
C MET A 169 17.49 -2.45 10.97
N PHE A 170 18.33 -1.59 10.39
CA PHE A 170 19.74 -1.45 10.80
C PHE A 170 20.18 -0.03 11.16
N GLU A 171 19.45 1.02 10.81
CA GLU A 171 19.93 2.41 10.96
C GLU A 171 18.97 3.28 11.77
N CYS A 172 17.67 3.17 11.51
CA CYS A 172 16.65 4.12 11.95
C CYS A 172 16.64 4.27 13.48
N PRO A 173 16.80 5.50 14.03
CA PRO A 173 16.80 5.74 15.47
C PRO A 173 15.53 5.29 16.18
N ARG A 174 14.39 5.17 15.47
CA ARG A 174 13.12 4.63 16.00
C ARG A 174 13.28 3.24 16.62
N PHE A 175 14.24 2.47 16.12
CA PHE A 175 14.39 1.06 16.44
C PHE A 175 15.74 0.74 17.10
N ALA A 176 16.48 1.75 17.54
CA ALA A 176 17.79 1.58 18.18
C ALA A 176 17.73 0.65 19.40
N GLU A 177 16.72 0.78 20.25
CA GLU A 177 16.53 -0.11 21.42
C GLU A 177 16.31 -1.58 21.00
N VAL A 178 15.50 -1.81 19.97
CA VAL A 178 15.25 -3.16 19.43
C VAL A 178 16.56 -3.77 18.93
N ARG A 179 17.38 -3.00 18.21
CA ARG A 179 18.67 -3.46 17.70
C ARG A 179 19.69 -3.70 18.81
N GLN A 180 19.74 -2.85 19.83
CA GLN A 180 20.61 -3.07 20.99
C GLN A 180 20.24 -4.38 21.72
N GLN A 181 18.96 -4.62 21.95
CA GLN A 181 18.47 -5.80 22.68
C GLN A 181 18.60 -7.11 21.89
N LEU A 182 18.26 -7.09 20.60
CA LEU A 182 18.07 -8.30 19.80
C LEU A 182 19.15 -8.52 18.73
N LEU A 183 19.81 -7.47 18.27
CA LEU A 183 20.84 -7.51 17.22
C LEU A 183 22.24 -7.21 17.73
N GLY A 184 22.42 -7.00 19.04
CA GLY A 184 23.72 -6.77 19.65
C GLY A 184 24.37 -5.44 19.29
N GLU A 185 23.59 -4.43 18.89
CA GLU A 185 24.14 -3.10 18.59
C GLU A 185 24.87 -2.52 19.82
N GLY A 186 26.13 -2.12 19.63
CA GLY A 186 27.00 -1.64 20.71
C GLY A 186 27.84 -2.71 21.41
N ILE A 187 27.78 -3.97 20.94
CA ILE A 187 28.59 -5.10 21.43
C ILE A 187 29.51 -5.60 20.29
N THR A 188 30.46 -6.48 20.60
CA THR A 188 31.28 -7.21 19.63
C THR A 188 30.40 -8.07 18.70
N ASP A 189 30.59 -7.93 17.38
CA ASP A 189 29.85 -8.66 16.31
C ASP A 189 28.33 -8.40 16.26
N PRO A 190 27.90 -7.14 16.01
CA PRO A 190 26.48 -6.82 15.84
C PRO A 190 25.94 -7.35 14.52
N VAL A 191 24.63 -7.63 14.47
CA VAL A 191 23.97 -7.99 13.20
C VAL A 191 23.90 -6.75 12.29
N ARG A 192 24.36 -6.93 11.06
CA ARG A 192 24.47 -5.96 9.97
C ARG A 192 23.99 -6.61 8.67
N PRO A 193 23.70 -5.83 7.61
CA PRO A 193 23.32 -6.41 6.33
C PRO A 193 24.31 -7.47 5.82
N GLU A 194 25.62 -7.23 5.95
CA GLU A 194 26.70 -8.06 5.40
C GLU A 194 26.86 -9.41 6.10
N ASN A 195 26.55 -9.48 7.40
CA ASN A 195 26.68 -10.70 8.20
C ASN A 195 25.31 -11.29 8.60
N LEU A 196 24.19 -10.73 8.13
CA LEU A 196 22.84 -11.17 8.51
C LEU A 196 22.65 -12.67 8.26
N GLN A 197 23.06 -13.16 7.08
CA GLN A 197 23.00 -14.57 6.75
C GLN A 197 23.77 -15.43 7.76
N GLN A 198 25.00 -15.04 8.10
CA GLN A 198 25.84 -15.78 9.05
C GLN A 198 25.15 -15.88 10.41
N HIS A 199 24.57 -14.79 10.91
CA HIS A 199 23.85 -14.82 12.19
C HIS A 199 22.55 -15.64 12.13
N LEU A 200 21.79 -15.58 11.03
CA LEU A 200 20.62 -16.44 10.84
C LEU A 200 21.00 -17.92 10.87
N LEU A 201 22.12 -18.29 10.23
CA LEU A 201 22.55 -19.68 10.12
C LEU A 201 23.31 -20.21 11.34
N ARG A 202 23.71 -19.35 12.28
CA ARG A 202 24.53 -19.71 13.46
C ARG A 202 23.84 -20.77 14.34
N ASP A 203 22.64 -20.46 14.80
CA ASP A 203 21.85 -21.31 15.68
C ASP A 203 20.37 -20.84 15.73
N ALA A 204 19.52 -21.65 16.36
CA ALA A 204 18.09 -21.38 16.46
C ALA A 204 17.76 -20.17 17.37
N GLU A 205 18.60 -19.85 18.35
CA GLU A 205 18.39 -18.70 19.25
C GLU A 205 18.62 -17.39 18.49
N SER A 206 19.76 -17.27 17.80
CA SER A 206 20.11 -16.15 16.94
C SER A 206 19.03 -15.92 15.87
N TRP A 207 18.56 -16.99 15.22
CA TRP A 207 17.42 -16.91 14.29
C TRP A 207 16.17 -16.32 14.96
N SER A 208 15.82 -16.80 16.16
CA SER A 208 14.63 -16.36 16.90
C SER A 208 14.73 -14.88 17.26
N ARG A 209 15.89 -14.42 17.73
CA ARG A 209 16.14 -13.00 18.08
C ARG A 209 16.01 -12.09 16.86
N ILE A 210 16.57 -12.49 15.71
CA ILE A 210 16.43 -11.74 14.45
C ILE A 210 14.97 -11.72 13.97
N CYS A 211 14.25 -12.84 14.07
CA CYS A 211 12.83 -12.91 13.76
C CYS A 211 12.00 -11.95 14.64
N GLU A 212 12.30 -11.89 15.94
CA GLU A 212 11.61 -11.01 16.87
C GLU A 212 11.93 -9.54 16.59
N ALA A 213 13.18 -9.20 16.25
CA ALA A 213 13.55 -7.85 15.82
C ALA A 213 12.79 -7.44 14.55
N ALA A 214 12.80 -8.31 13.52
CA ALA A 214 12.07 -8.09 12.28
C ALA A 214 10.57 -7.89 12.55
N LYS A 215 9.98 -8.69 13.46
CA LYS A 215 8.58 -8.57 13.87
C LYS A 215 8.29 -7.24 14.54
N ARG A 216 9.03 -6.84 15.58
CA ARG A 216 8.79 -5.58 16.30
C ARG A 216 8.87 -4.37 15.37
N ILE A 217 9.89 -4.34 14.51
CA ILE A 217 10.12 -3.24 13.57
C ILE A 217 9.00 -3.20 12.52
N THR A 218 8.79 -4.30 11.78
CA THR A 218 7.82 -4.29 10.68
C THR A 218 6.37 -4.23 11.16
N ALA A 219 6.04 -4.70 12.37
CA ALA A 219 4.72 -4.50 12.97
C ALA A 219 4.48 -3.03 13.34
N SER A 220 5.48 -2.32 13.87
CA SER A 220 5.39 -0.87 14.11
C SER A 220 5.18 -0.10 12.81
N LEU A 221 5.88 -0.47 11.73
CA LEU A 221 5.67 0.11 10.41
C LEU A 221 4.28 -0.17 9.85
N GLN A 222 3.80 -1.40 10.00
CA GLN A 222 2.46 -1.80 9.58
C GLN A 222 1.38 -1.01 10.31
N GLN A 223 1.49 -0.86 11.64
CA GLN A 223 0.55 -0.07 12.43
C GLN A 223 0.52 1.39 11.96
N ALA A 224 1.69 2.01 11.78
CA ALA A 224 1.77 3.39 11.30
C ALA A 224 1.11 3.56 9.91
N TRP A 225 1.27 2.57 9.03
CA TRP A 225 0.59 2.57 7.73
C TRP A 225 -0.92 2.37 7.86
N ASP A 226 -1.38 1.48 8.74
CA ASP A 226 -2.80 1.27 8.99
C ASP A 226 -3.47 2.55 9.54
N ASP A 227 -2.78 3.29 10.41
CA ASP A 227 -3.21 4.58 10.94
C ASP A 227 -3.28 5.66 9.84
N GLU A 228 -2.25 5.79 9.01
CA GLU A 228 -2.22 6.72 7.87
C GLU A 228 -3.34 6.40 6.87
N ARG A 229 -3.54 5.13 6.55
CA ARG A 229 -4.61 4.69 5.65
C ARG A 229 -5.99 4.98 6.23
N ALA A 230 -6.18 4.80 7.54
CA ALA A 230 -7.43 5.14 8.22
C ALA A 230 -7.70 6.65 8.18
N ALA A 231 -6.66 7.47 8.40
CA ALA A 231 -6.75 8.93 8.28
C ALA A 231 -7.12 9.36 6.86
N LEU A 232 -6.47 8.80 5.84
CA LEU A 232 -6.79 9.08 4.43
C LEU A 232 -8.24 8.71 4.07
N ALA A 233 -8.74 7.59 4.57
CA ALA A 233 -10.13 7.19 4.36
C ALA A 233 -11.12 8.14 5.04
N ALA A 234 -10.81 8.61 6.26
CA ALA A 234 -11.62 9.60 6.96
C ALA A 234 -11.67 10.94 6.20
N HIS A 235 -10.52 11.44 5.73
CA HIS A 235 -10.45 12.68 4.95
C HIS A 235 -11.20 12.56 3.61
N GLY A 236 -11.07 11.42 2.92
CA GLY A 236 -11.82 11.17 1.68
C GLY A 236 -13.33 11.15 1.90
N ASN A 237 -13.79 10.61 3.04
CA ASN A 237 -15.21 10.65 3.41
C ASN A 237 -15.67 12.08 3.72
N GLU A 238 -14.91 12.84 4.50
CA GLU A 238 -15.22 14.25 4.81
C GLU A 238 -15.34 15.10 3.55
N GLN A 239 -14.38 14.99 2.62
CA GLN A 239 -14.44 15.68 1.33
C GLN A 239 -15.68 15.30 0.52
N HIS A 240 -16.06 14.02 0.52
CA HIS A 240 -17.27 13.57 -0.17
C HIS A 240 -18.55 14.13 0.47
N PHE A 241 -18.63 14.18 1.80
CA PHE A 241 -19.74 14.79 2.52
C PHE A 241 -19.84 16.29 2.23
N GLU A 242 -18.71 17.00 2.19
CA GLU A 242 -18.65 18.41 1.87
C GLU A 242 -19.12 18.70 0.43
N GLU A 243 -18.68 17.89 -0.54
CA GLU A 243 -19.12 18.00 -1.94
C GLU A 243 -20.63 17.75 -2.10
N VAL A 244 -21.17 16.75 -1.39
CA VAL A 244 -22.62 16.45 -1.39
C VAL A 244 -23.40 17.59 -0.76
N ALA A 245 -22.94 18.13 0.38
CA ALA A 245 -23.58 19.25 1.06
C ALA A 245 -23.61 20.51 0.18
N ASP A 246 -22.52 20.79 -0.53
CA ASP A 246 -22.43 21.88 -1.51
C ASP A 246 -23.42 21.73 -2.66
N LEU A 247 -23.54 20.52 -3.21
CA LEU A 247 -24.53 20.21 -4.25
C LEU A 247 -25.97 20.37 -3.74
N GLU A 248 -26.25 19.94 -2.51
CA GLU A 248 -27.56 20.09 -1.88
C GLU A 248 -27.90 21.56 -1.61
N ALA A 249 -26.94 22.36 -1.15
CA ALA A 249 -27.09 23.79 -0.94
C ALA A 249 -27.45 24.49 -2.25
N ARG A 250 -26.71 24.19 -3.34
CA ARG A 250 -27.01 24.71 -4.70
C ARG A 250 -28.42 24.32 -5.16
N ARG A 251 -28.83 23.06 -4.95
CA ARG A 251 -30.19 22.60 -5.28
C ARG A 251 -31.26 23.29 -4.43
N ALA A 252 -30.99 23.56 -3.16
CA ALA A 252 -31.91 24.28 -2.27
C ALA A 252 -32.07 25.75 -2.72
N GLU A 253 -30.99 26.39 -3.14
CA GLU A 253 -31.00 27.76 -3.65
C GLU A 253 -31.83 27.89 -4.93
N ILE A 254 -31.64 26.98 -5.89
CA ILE A 254 -32.46 26.92 -7.12
C ILE A 254 -33.95 26.75 -6.77
N ARG A 255 -34.28 25.88 -5.81
CA ARG A 255 -35.66 25.68 -5.34
C ARG A 255 -36.24 26.95 -4.71
N ARG A 256 -35.47 27.66 -3.87
CA ARG A 256 -35.87 28.94 -3.26
C ARG A 256 -36.15 29.98 -4.33
N ALA A 257 -35.21 30.18 -5.26
CA ALA A 257 -35.37 31.13 -6.36
C ALA A 257 -36.62 30.85 -7.22
N ARG A 258 -36.89 29.58 -7.53
CA ARG A 258 -38.10 29.17 -8.26
C ARG A 258 -39.38 29.47 -7.47
N ASN A 259 -39.38 29.17 -6.18
CA ASN A 259 -40.51 29.47 -5.30
C ASN A 259 -40.76 30.97 -5.19
N ASP A 260 -39.71 31.79 -5.10
CA ASP A 260 -39.81 33.23 -5.03
C ASP A 260 -40.40 33.82 -6.31
N ARG A 261 -39.97 33.35 -7.48
CA ARG A 261 -40.56 33.73 -8.77
C ARG A 261 -42.05 33.37 -8.83
N ARG A 262 -42.41 32.14 -8.42
CA ARG A 262 -43.82 31.69 -8.38
C ARG A 262 -44.65 32.54 -7.42
N ASN A 263 -44.12 32.82 -6.24
CA ASN A 263 -44.79 33.62 -5.22
C ASN A 263 -44.94 35.08 -5.67
N ALA A 264 -43.93 35.66 -6.32
CA ALA A 264 -44.00 36.98 -6.93
C ALA A 264 -45.10 37.05 -8.00
N SER A 265 -45.17 36.06 -8.89
CA SER A 265 -46.23 35.96 -9.90
C SER A 265 -47.63 35.87 -9.27
N ARG A 266 -47.80 35.03 -8.22
CA ARG A 266 -49.05 34.95 -7.44
C ARG A 266 -49.43 36.28 -6.78
N ARG A 267 -48.45 36.99 -6.19
CA ARG A 267 -48.67 38.32 -5.60
C ARG A 267 -49.13 39.32 -6.66
N ALA A 268 -48.48 39.35 -7.82
CA ALA A 268 -48.86 40.22 -8.94
C ALA A 268 -50.27 39.90 -9.48
N ALA A 269 -50.62 38.61 -9.64
CA ALA A 269 -51.95 38.21 -10.07
C ALA A 269 -53.05 38.64 -9.07
N ARG A 270 -52.80 38.45 -7.76
CA ARG A 270 -53.73 38.92 -6.71
C ARG A 270 -53.86 40.45 -6.69
N ALA A 271 -52.78 41.18 -6.95
CA ALA A 271 -52.81 42.64 -7.06
C ALA A 271 -53.70 43.07 -8.25
N ARG A 272 -53.49 42.50 -9.44
CA ARG A 272 -54.33 42.74 -10.63
C ARG A 272 -55.81 42.41 -10.37
N GLN A 273 -56.11 41.29 -9.72
CA GLN A 273 -57.49 40.92 -9.38
C GLN A 273 -58.14 41.93 -8.44
N ARG A 274 -57.40 42.45 -7.45
CA ARG A 274 -57.88 43.51 -6.56
C ARG A 274 -58.13 44.82 -7.30
N GLU A 275 -57.29 45.16 -8.27
CA GLU A 275 -57.48 46.35 -9.13
C GLU A 275 -58.74 46.21 -9.99
N LEU A 276 -58.94 45.07 -10.65
CA LEU A 276 -60.16 44.78 -11.41
C LEU A 276 -61.42 44.86 -10.54
N GLN A 277 -61.38 44.28 -9.33
CA GLN A 277 -62.50 44.37 -8.37
C GLN A 277 -62.75 45.81 -7.89
N ARG A 278 -61.73 46.65 -7.81
CA ARG A 278 -61.87 48.08 -7.47
C ARG A 278 -62.45 48.88 -8.64
N ALA A 279 -62.01 48.61 -9.87
CA ALA A 279 -62.51 49.29 -11.07
C ALA A 279 -64.01 49.05 -11.29
N GLY A 280 -64.53 47.88 -10.88
CA GLY A 280 -65.97 47.57 -10.93
C GLY A 280 -66.80 48.09 -9.75
N ARG A 281 -66.23 48.81 -8.77
CA ARG A 281 -66.97 49.40 -7.64
C ARG A 281 -67.19 50.91 -7.87
N PRO A 282 -68.38 51.45 -7.54
CA PRO A 282 -68.60 52.89 -7.60
C PRO A 282 -67.64 53.64 -6.66
N PRO A 283 -67.23 54.88 -7.01
CA PRO A 283 -66.31 55.66 -6.19
C PRO A 283 -66.87 55.81 -4.77
N SER A 284 -66.01 55.57 -3.78
CA SER A 284 -66.41 55.74 -2.39
C SER A 284 -66.81 57.20 -2.14
N PRO A 285 -67.91 57.47 -1.42
CA PRO A 285 -68.28 58.84 -1.11
C PRO A 285 -67.15 59.54 -0.33
N PRO A 286 -66.96 60.86 -0.54
CA PRO A 286 -65.90 61.59 0.13
C PRO A 286 -66.02 61.44 1.64
N PRO A 287 -64.89 61.22 2.36
CA PRO A 287 -64.94 61.07 3.80
C PRO A 287 -65.47 62.35 4.44
N SER A 288 -66.24 62.22 5.52
CA SER A 288 -66.71 63.39 6.28
C SER A 288 -65.52 64.25 6.73
N PRO A 289 -65.69 65.59 6.88
CA PRO A 289 -64.61 66.50 7.26
C PRO A 289 -63.86 66.05 8.52
N ARG A 290 -64.59 65.52 9.51
CA ARG A 290 -64.02 64.96 10.75
C ARG A 290 -63.14 63.73 10.50
N THR A 291 -63.52 62.88 9.55
CA THR A 291 -62.76 61.69 9.16
C THR A 291 -61.52 62.06 8.34
N ALA A 292 -61.64 63.05 7.46
CA ALA A 292 -60.52 63.58 6.68
C ALA A 292 -59.45 64.20 7.58
N ALA A 293 -59.86 65.06 8.53
CA ALA A 293 -58.96 65.67 9.52
C ALA A 293 -58.25 64.63 10.39
N ARG A 294 -58.99 63.62 10.90
CA ARG A 294 -58.39 62.52 11.67
C ARG A 294 -57.39 61.71 10.86
N ARG A 295 -57.65 61.45 9.57
CA ARG A 295 -56.73 60.75 8.68
C ARG A 295 -55.47 61.58 8.39
N ALA A 296 -55.61 62.89 8.23
CA ALA A 296 -54.48 63.81 8.05
C ALA A 296 -53.57 63.82 9.27
N ASP A 297 -54.13 63.93 10.48
CA ASP A 297 -53.37 63.88 11.74
C ASP A 297 -52.63 62.54 11.90
N LEU A 298 -53.29 61.41 11.63
CA LEU A 298 -52.65 60.08 11.64
C LEU A 298 -51.47 59.97 10.68
N ARG A 299 -51.60 60.52 9.45
CA ARG A 299 -50.50 60.54 8.48
C ARG A 299 -49.33 61.38 8.98
N LEU A 300 -49.62 62.53 9.59
CA LEU A 300 -48.60 63.42 10.15
C LEU A 300 -47.86 62.75 11.33
N ARG A 301 -48.59 62.07 12.21
CA ARG A 301 -48.01 61.28 13.31
C ARG A 301 -47.12 60.14 12.78
N GLN A 302 -47.58 59.40 11.77
CA GLN A 302 -46.77 58.33 11.17
C GLN A 302 -45.54 58.87 10.43
N ALA A 303 -45.65 60.00 9.75
CA ALA A 303 -44.51 60.66 9.10
C ALA A 303 -43.46 61.10 10.13
N ARG A 304 -43.90 61.72 11.23
CA ARG A 304 -43.03 62.10 12.36
C ARG A 304 -42.37 60.87 12.99
N PHE A 305 -43.11 59.78 13.20
CA PHE A 305 -42.55 58.53 13.74
C PHE A 305 -41.48 57.93 12.82
N ARG A 306 -41.72 57.88 11.50
CA ARG A 306 -40.75 57.39 10.51
C ARG A 306 -39.52 58.28 10.41
N ALA A 307 -39.68 59.60 10.48
CA ALA A 307 -38.57 60.55 10.48
C ALA A 307 -37.70 60.36 11.72
N ARG A 308 -38.30 60.24 12.91
CA ARG A 308 -37.57 59.95 14.16
C ARG A 308 -36.80 58.62 14.09
N ARG A 309 -37.41 57.56 13.55
CA ARG A 309 -36.73 56.26 13.37
C ARG A 309 -35.56 56.30 12.39
N ARG A 310 -35.58 57.19 11.39
CA ARG A 310 -34.48 57.35 10.43
C ARG A 310 -33.31 58.18 10.97
N GLN A 311 -33.54 59.01 11.99
CA GLN A 311 -32.50 59.80 12.65
C GLN A 311 -31.83 59.07 13.83
N ALA A 312 -32.36 57.91 14.23
CA ALA A 312 -31.86 57.10 15.35
C ALA A 312 -31.07 55.84 14.90
N ILE A 313 -30.78 55.72 13.59
CA ILE A 313 -29.87 54.74 12.97
C ILE A 313 -28.74 55.55 12.36
#